data_AF-A0AAV6D7N0-F1
#
_entry.id   AF-A0AAV6D7N0-F1
#
_cell.length_a   1.000
_cell.length_b   1.000
_cell.length_c   1.000
_cell.angle_alpha   90.00
_cell.angle_beta   90.00
_cell.angle_gamma   90.00
#
_symmetry.space_group_name_H-M   'P 1'
#
loop_
_entity.id
_entity.type
_entity.pdbx_description
1 polymer ?
#
loop_
_entity_poly.entity_id
_entity_poly.type
_entity_poly.pdbx_seq_one_letter_code
_entity_poly.pdbx_strand_id
1 'polypeptide(L)'
;MAPTQKNTEAKQLVATEQQSIALDKIRNSARLLVEDRWRNFLSLVHIDQRKAFEAPYSFDATINMMTERMPEPDASIFRRIIEEERDKLADEYDRNPDALKARLGLINQAPTFMRSPNRQGLDELVVRTAVRATVWESIWAIFRLFR
;
A
#
# COMPACT_ATOMS: atom_id res chain seq x y z
N MET A 1 3.17 37.25 38.12
CA MET A 1 3.75 36.92 36.80
C MET A 1 3.64 35.41 36.58
N ALA A 2 2.62 34.94 35.86
CA ALA A 2 2.40 33.50 35.57
C ALA A 2 1.34 33.14 34.47
N PRO A 3 0.57 34.06 33.84
CA PRO A 3 -0.48 33.62 32.90
C PRO A 3 0.03 33.29 31.48
N THR A 4 1.21 33.78 31.11
CA THR A 4 1.73 33.67 29.73
C THR A 4 2.34 32.29 29.43
N GLN A 5 3.03 31.66 30.38
CA GLN A 5 3.68 30.35 30.17
C GLN A 5 2.66 29.21 30.03
N LYS A 6 1.63 29.16 30.89
CA LYS A 6 0.55 28.16 30.80
C LYS A 6 -0.21 28.22 29.48
N ASN A 7 -0.37 29.41 28.90
CA ASN A 7 -1.06 29.61 27.63
C ASN A 7 -0.20 29.13 26.44
N THR A 8 1.13 29.24 26.53
CA THR A 8 2.05 28.71 25.52
C THR A 8 2.13 27.18 25.56
N GLU A 9 2.20 26.58 26.74
CA GLU A 9 2.22 25.11 26.91
C GLU A 9 0.93 24.45 26.39
N ALA A 10 -0.24 25.01 26.72
CA ALA A 10 -1.52 24.50 26.24
C ALA A 10 -1.63 24.56 24.70
N LYS A 11 -1.11 25.62 24.07
CA LYS A 11 -1.09 25.75 22.60
C LYS A 11 -0.14 24.74 21.94
N GLN A 12 1.01 24.46 22.55
CA GLN A 12 1.97 23.47 22.04
C GLN A 12 1.43 22.05 22.14
N LEU A 13 0.73 21.70 23.22
CA LEU A 13 0.10 20.39 23.39
C LEU A 13 -1.00 20.16 22.33
N VAL A 14 -1.87 21.14 22.13
CA VAL A 14 -2.94 21.06 21.12
C VAL A 14 -2.36 20.96 19.69
N ALA A 15 -1.30 21.72 19.39
CA ALA A 15 -0.65 21.64 18.09
C ALA A 15 -0.01 20.27 17.83
N THR A 16 0.59 19.67 18.87
CA THR A 16 1.22 18.34 18.78
C THR A 16 0.17 17.24 18.57
N GLU A 17 -0.94 17.32 19.29
CA GLU A 17 -2.05 16.36 19.15
C GLU A 17 -2.75 16.48 17.77
N GLN A 18 -2.91 17.69 17.25
CA GLN A 18 -3.46 17.91 15.92
C GLN A 18 -2.53 17.34 14.82
N GLN A 19 -1.21 17.49 15.00
CA GLN A 19 -0.21 16.91 14.09
C GLN A 19 -0.22 15.38 14.14
N SER A 20 -0.34 14.75 15.32
CA SER A 20 -0.41 13.29 15.40
C SER A 20 -1.67 12.73 14.74
N ILE A 21 -2.83 13.38 14.96
CA ILE A 21 -4.09 12.99 14.31
C ILE A 21 -4.00 13.11 12.78
N ALA A 22 -3.36 14.18 12.28
CA ALA A 22 -3.16 14.37 10.85
C ALA A 22 -2.28 13.27 10.25
N LEU A 23 -1.15 12.95 10.91
CA LEU A 23 -0.24 11.90 10.48
C LEU A 23 -0.91 10.52 10.46
N ASP A 24 -1.72 10.19 11.47
CA ASP A 24 -2.45 8.92 11.53
C ASP A 24 -3.49 8.80 10.42
N LYS A 25 -4.15 9.92 10.04
CA LYS A 25 -5.04 9.95 8.88
C LYS A 25 -4.29 9.70 7.58
N ILE A 26 -3.13 10.33 7.40
CA ILE A 26 -2.26 10.13 6.22
C ILE A 26 -1.85 8.66 6.14
N ARG A 27 -1.40 8.08 7.25
CA ARG A 27 -1.00 6.68 7.33
C ARG A 27 -2.13 5.71 7.00
N ASN A 28 -3.30 5.91 7.59
CA ASN A 28 -4.47 5.06 7.33
C ASN A 28 -4.93 5.18 5.87
N SER A 29 -4.91 6.38 5.30
CA SER A 29 -5.29 6.61 3.90
C SER A 29 -4.32 5.90 2.95
N ALA A 30 -3.01 6.01 3.19
CA ALA A 30 -1.98 5.35 2.41
C ALA A 30 -2.14 3.82 2.46
N ARG A 31 -2.30 3.26 3.66
CA ARG A 31 -2.52 1.83 3.85
C ARG A 31 -3.74 1.31 3.10
N LEU A 32 -4.90 1.97 3.26
CA LEU A 32 -6.14 1.56 2.60
C LEU A 32 -6.00 1.60 1.08
N LEU A 33 -5.33 2.62 0.55
CA LEU A 33 -5.08 2.78 -0.88
C LEU A 33 -4.21 1.64 -1.44
N VAL A 34 -3.16 1.24 -0.73
CA VAL A 34 -2.31 0.12 -1.15
C VAL A 34 -3.04 -1.22 -1.01
N GLU A 35 -3.78 -1.45 0.09
CA GLU A 35 -4.56 -2.68 0.26
C GLU A 35 -5.64 -2.84 -0.81
N ASP A 36 -6.36 -1.77 -1.16
CA ASP A 36 -7.37 -1.79 -2.23
C ASP A 36 -6.73 -2.08 -3.60
N ARG A 37 -5.57 -1.48 -3.87
CA ARG A 37 -4.81 -1.76 -5.09
C ARG A 37 -4.41 -3.23 -5.19
N TRP A 38 -3.91 -3.81 -4.10
CA TRP A 38 -3.54 -5.23 -4.03
C TRP A 38 -4.74 -6.15 -4.20
N ARG A 39 -5.87 -5.79 -3.57
CA ARG A 39 -7.13 -6.51 -3.74
C ARG A 39 -7.57 -6.54 -5.21
N ASN A 40 -7.53 -5.39 -5.87
CA ASN A 40 -7.85 -5.26 -7.29
C ASN A 40 -6.88 -6.02 -8.19
N PHE A 41 -5.58 -6.01 -7.89
CA PHE A 41 -4.61 -6.78 -8.65
C PHE A 41 -4.85 -8.29 -8.55
N LEU A 42 -4.97 -8.80 -7.32
CA LEU A 42 -5.13 -10.22 -7.05
C LEU A 42 -6.49 -10.77 -7.52
N SER A 43 -7.53 -9.94 -7.59
CA SER A 43 -8.80 -10.34 -8.18
C SER A 43 -8.73 -10.40 -9.72
N LEU A 44 -7.98 -9.48 -10.35
CA LEU A 44 -7.84 -9.41 -11.81
C LEU A 44 -6.88 -10.45 -12.39
N VAL A 45 -5.81 -10.83 -11.67
CA VAL A 45 -4.75 -11.68 -12.23
C VAL A 45 -5.24 -13.06 -12.70
N HIS A 46 -6.33 -13.56 -12.11
CA HIS A 46 -6.97 -14.82 -12.49
C HIS A 46 -8.04 -14.68 -13.58
N ILE A 47 -8.47 -13.45 -13.89
CA ILE A 47 -9.56 -13.15 -14.83
C ILE A 47 -8.99 -12.58 -16.14
N ASP A 48 -8.14 -11.57 -16.04
CA ASP A 48 -7.60 -10.81 -17.16
C ASP A 48 -6.16 -10.36 -16.82
N GLN A 49 -5.20 -11.21 -17.18
CA GLN A 49 -3.77 -10.98 -16.91
C GLN A 49 -3.29 -9.66 -17.54
N ARG A 50 -3.80 -9.30 -18.71
CA ARG A 50 -3.39 -8.05 -19.39
C ARG A 50 -3.79 -6.83 -18.56
N LYS A 51 -5.03 -6.78 -18.07
CA LYS A 51 -5.45 -5.70 -17.16
C LYS A 51 -4.67 -5.70 -15.85
N ALA A 52 -4.34 -6.87 -15.32
CA ALA A 52 -3.50 -6.97 -14.13
C ALA A 52 -2.09 -6.37 -14.34
N PHE A 53 -1.51 -6.55 -15.54
CA PHE A 53 -0.23 -5.96 -15.94
C PHE A 53 -0.29 -4.45 -16.22
N GLU A 54 -1.43 -3.91 -16.65
CA GLU A 54 -1.61 -2.46 -16.88
C GLU A 54 -1.90 -1.67 -15.60
N ALA A 55 -2.40 -2.34 -14.56
CA ALA A 55 -2.83 -1.71 -13.32
C ALA A 55 -1.74 -1.00 -12.47
N PRO A 56 -0.43 -1.31 -12.54
CA PRO A 56 0.59 -0.53 -11.83
C PRO A 56 0.66 0.93 -12.30
N TYR A 57 0.55 1.16 -13.62
CA TYR A 57 0.64 2.50 -14.20
C TYR A 57 -0.53 3.40 -13.77
N SER A 58 -1.74 2.86 -13.67
CA SER A 58 -2.90 3.62 -13.18
C SER A 58 -2.78 3.95 -11.69
N PHE A 59 -2.05 3.15 -10.93
CA PHE A 59 -1.85 3.37 -9.51
C PHE A 59 -0.88 4.51 -9.24
N ASP A 60 0.24 4.57 -9.96
CA ASP A 60 1.20 5.66 -9.82
C ASP A 60 0.58 7.00 -10.27
N ALA A 61 -0.27 7.00 -11.30
CA ALA A 61 -1.07 8.16 -11.68
C ALA A 61 -2.04 8.61 -10.57
N THR A 62 -2.67 7.66 -9.89
CA THR A 62 -3.57 7.95 -8.76
C THR A 62 -2.81 8.60 -7.61
N ILE A 63 -1.63 8.09 -7.26
CA ILE A 63 -0.78 8.64 -6.20
C ILE A 63 -0.35 10.06 -6.55
N ASN A 64 0.12 10.28 -7.79
CA ASN A 64 0.52 11.60 -8.24
C ASN A 64 -0.65 12.60 -8.13
N MET A 65 -1.82 12.27 -8.66
CA MET A 65 -3.02 13.12 -8.56
C MET A 65 -3.41 13.43 -7.11
N MET A 66 -3.29 12.48 -6.18
CA MET A 66 -3.59 12.71 -4.77
C MET A 66 -2.56 13.65 -4.13
N THR A 67 -1.28 13.41 -4.38
CA THR A 67 -0.18 14.19 -3.78
C THR A 67 -0.06 15.61 -4.34
N GLU A 68 -0.45 15.86 -5.59
CA GLU A 68 -0.50 17.21 -6.18
C GLU A 68 -1.43 18.17 -5.42
N ARG A 69 -2.40 17.61 -4.69
CA ARG A 69 -3.38 18.37 -3.90
C ARG A 69 -3.02 18.46 -2.42
N MET A 70 -1.94 17.83 -2.01
CA MET A 70 -1.47 17.82 -0.62
C MET A 70 -0.40 18.92 -0.43
N PRO A 71 -0.41 19.64 0.70
CA PRO A 71 0.69 20.52 1.05
C PRO A 71 1.95 19.68 1.38
N GLU A 72 3.13 20.23 1.14
CA GLU A 72 4.35 19.70 1.75
C GLU A 72 4.39 20.06 3.24
N PRO A 73 4.84 19.17 4.15
CA PRO A 73 5.53 17.89 3.91
C PRO A 73 4.61 16.67 3.79
N ASP A 74 3.29 16.84 3.88
CA ASP A 74 2.32 15.73 3.96
C ASP A 74 2.36 14.85 2.71
N ALA A 75 2.54 15.45 1.53
CA ALA A 75 2.70 14.73 0.26
C ALA A 75 3.91 13.78 0.28
N SER A 76 5.07 14.27 0.73
CA SER A 76 6.29 13.47 0.87
C SER A 76 6.12 12.32 1.89
N ILE A 77 5.48 12.60 3.02
CA ILE A 77 5.19 11.59 4.05
C ILE A 77 4.24 10.52 3.50
N PHE A 78 3.19 10.93 2.79
CA PHE A 78 2.23 10.02 2.18
C PHE A 78 2.88 9.08 1.17
N ARG A 79 3.74 9.60 0.27
CA ARG A 79 4.48 8.79 -0.71
C ARG A 79 5.36 7.74 -0.02
N ARG A 80 6.12 8.15 0.99
CA ARG A 80 6.97 7.24 1.76
C ARG A 80 6.16 6.13 2.44
N ILE A 81 5.03 6.47 3.07
CA ILE A 81 4.19 5.45 3.72
C ILE A 81 3.62 4.48 2.68
N ILE A 82 3.24 4.95 1.49
CA ILE A 82 2.79 4.06 0.41
C ILE A 82 3.88 3.04 0.04
N GLU A 83 5.12 3.48 -0.11
CA GLU A 83 6.25 2.57 -0.39
C GLU A 83 6.44 1.55 0.73
N GLU A 84 6.45 1.98 1.99
CA GLU A 84 6.55 1.09 3.14
C GLU A 84 5.41 0.06 3.20
N GLU A 85 4.17 0.46 2.88
CA GLU A 85 3.03 -0.46 2.85
C GLU A 85 3.06 -1.41 1.64
N ARG A 86 3.57 -0.97 0.48
CA ARG A 86 3.79 -1.84 -0.69
C ARG A 86 4.78 -2.95 -0.35
N ASP A 87 5.89 -2.62 0.30
CA ASP A 87 6.91 -3.59 0.71
C ASP A 87 6.36 -4.58 1.75
N LYS A 88 5.62 -4.10 2.76
CA LYS A 88 4.99 -4.96 3.77
C LYS A 88 4.04 -5.98 3.14
N LEU A 89 3.21 -5.56 2.19
CA LEU A 89 2.26 -6.43 1.51
C LEU A 89 2.98 -7.45 0.60
N ALA A 90 4.06 -7.05 -0.07
CA ALA A 90 4.89 -7.95 -0.85
C ALA A 90 5.53 -9.03 0.03
N ASP A 91 6.11 -8.62 1.17
CA ASP A 91 6.66 -9.53 2.18
C ASP A 91 5.61 -10.49 2.75
N GLU A 92 4.41 -10.00 3.05
CA GLU A 92 3.30 -10.82 3.56
C GLU A 92 2.86 -11.86 2.52
N TYR A 93 2.74 -11.43 1.26
CA TYR A 93 2.43 -12.34 0.15
C TYR A 93 3.52 -13.39 -0.03
N ASP A 94 4.80 -13.00 0.01
CA ASP A 94 5.92 -13.94 -0.14
C ASP A 94 6.00 -14.99 0.98
N ARG A 95 5.57 -14.63 2.19
CA ARG A 95 5.52 -15.52 3.36
C ARG A 95 4.30 -16.43 3.33
N ASN A 96 3.12 -15.89 3.05
CA ASN A 96 1.86 -16.64 3.02
C ASN A 96 0.80 -15.95 2.12
N PRO A 97 0.74 -16.32 0.83
CA PRO A 97 -0.19 -15.74 -0.12
C PRO A 97 -1.66 -15.87 0.28
N ASP A 98 -2.05 -17.02 0.84
CA ASP A 98 -3.43 -17.32 1.20
C ASP A 98 -3.89 -16.52 2.43
N ALA A 99 -3.00 -16.33 3.41
CA ALA A 99 -3.28 -15.47 4.55
C ALA A 99 -3.52 -14.02 4.12
N LEU A 100 -2.71 -13.50 3.19
CA LEU A 100 -2.92 -12.16 2.65
C LEU A 100 -4.24 -12.06 1.88
N LYS A 101 -4.54 -13.02 0.99
CA LYS A 101 -5.81 -13.03 0.23
C LYS A 101 -7.02 -13.08 1.16
N ALA A 102 -6.96 -13.87 2.23
CA ALA A 102 -8.02 -13.94 3.24
C ALA A 102 -8.16 -12.59 3.98
N ARG A 103 -7.06 -11.98 4.41
CA ARG A 103 -7.04 -10.66 5.06
C ARG A 103 -7.61 -9.56 4.16
N LEU A 104 -7.35 -9.63 2.86
CA LEU A 104 -7.88 -8.71 1.87
C LEU A 104 -9.34 -9.02 1.47
N GLY A 105 -9.97 -10.06 2.03
CA GLY A 105 -11.36 -10.43 1.76
C GLY A 105 -11.59 -11.06 0.38
N LEU A 106 -10.55 -11.62 -0.25
CA LEU A 106 -10.62 -12.25 -1.57
C LEU A 106 -11.04 -13.72 -1.51
N ILE A 107 -11.04 -14.33 -0.33
CA ILE A 107 -11.46 -15.72 -0.11
C ILE A 107 -12.59 -15.71 0.92
N ASN A 108 -13.79 -16.17 0.55
CA ASN A 108 -14.96 -16.27 1.43
C ASN A 108 -15.03 -17.59 2.23
N GLN A 109 -13.94 -18.35 2.31
CA GLN A 109 -13.95 -19.70 2.87
C GLN A 109 -12.77 -19.90 3.81
N ALA A 110 -13.08 -20.44 4.99
CA ALA A 110 -12.14 -20.98 5.97
C ALA A 110 -11.01 -21.78 5.28
N PRO A 111 -9.79 -21.85 5.85
CA PRO A 111 -8.64 -22.45 5.20
C PRO A 111 -8.94 -23.90 4.86
N THR A 112 -9.35 -24.15 3.62
CA THR A 112 -9.68 -25.49 3.17
C THR A 112 -8.37 -26.06 2.65
N PHE A 113 -7.68 -26.78 3.52
CA PHE A 113 -6.52 -27.60 3.20
C PHE A 113 -6.86 -28.77 2.26
N MET A 114 -7.60 -28.54 1.17
CA MET A 114 -7.79 -29.51 0.10
C MET A 114 -6.92 -29.12 -1.10
N ARG A 115 -5.65 -29.52 -0.98
CA ARG A 115 -4.61 -29.44 -1.99
C ARG A 115 -4.99 -30.25 -3.22
N SER A 116 -4.99 -29.62 -4.39
CA SER A 116 -4.80 -30.32 -5.67
C SER A 116 -3.36 -30.07 -6.13
N PRO A 117 -2.45 -31.08 -6.11
CA PRO A 117 -1.00 -30.81 -6.10
C PRO A 117 -0.39 -30.28 -7.40
N ASN A 118 -1.10 -30.30 -8.54
CA ASN A 118 -0.42 -30.36 -9.84
C ASN A 118 -0.69 -29.17 -10.79
N ARG A 119 -1.46 -28.15 -10.37
CA ARG A 119 -1.74 -26.96 -11.20
C ARG A 119 -1.34 -25.62 -10.58
N GLN A 120 -1.13 -25.57 -9.25
CA GLN A 120 -0.80 -24.35 -8.49
C GLN A 120 0.67 -23.92 -8.60
N GLY A 121 1.57 -24.76 -9.12
CA GLY A 121 3.01 -24.46 -9.06
C GLY A 121 3.50 -23.44 -10.09
N LEU A 122 2.83 -23.28 -11.23
CA LEU A 122 3.29 -22.44 -12.35
C LEU A 122 2.54 -21.10 -12.41
N ASP A 123 1.24 -21.11 -12.19
CA ASP A 123 0.42 -19.92 -12.05
C ASP A 123 0.83 -19.11 -10.82
N GLU A 124 1.09 -19.76 -9.68
CA GLU A 124 1.61 -19.07 -8.49
C GLU A 124 3.01 -18.50 -8.72
N LEU A 125 3.88 -19.19 -9.47
CA LEU A 125 5.20 -18.68 -9.84
C LEU A 125 5.13 -17.48 -10.78
N VAL A 126 4.20 -17.49 -11.75
CA VAL A 126 3.94 -16.36 -12.65
C VAL A 126 3.32 -15.20 -11.89
N VAL A 127 2.36 -15.45 -10.99
CA VAL A 127 1.76 -14.41 -10.15
C VAL A 127 2.83 -13.84 -9.21
N ARG A 128 3.65 -14.68 -8.58
CA ARG A 128 4.73 -14.23 -7.70
C ARG A 128 5.79 -13.42 -8.45
N THR A 129 6.14 -13.84 -9.67
CA THR A 129 7.05 -13.10 -10.55
C THR A 129 6.41 -11.79 -11.02
N ALA A 130 5.12 -11.77 -11.36
CA ALA A 130 4.40 -10.58 -11.77
C ALA A 130 4.18 -9.62 -10.59
N VAL A 131 3.86 -10.10 -9.39
CA VAL A 131 3.79 -9.33 -8.14
C VAL A 131 5.15 -8.71 -7.85
N ARG A 132 6.21 -9.52 -7.87
CA ARG A 132 7.55 -9.04 -7.59
C ARG A 132 8.04 -8.06 -8.66
N ALA A 133 7.74 -8.29 -9.93
CA ALA A 133 8.07 -7.38 -11.03
C ALA A 133 7.23 -6.09 -10.98
N THR A 134 5.95 -6.14 -10.64
CA THR A 134 5.10 -4.93 -10.57
C THR A 134 5.35 -4.11 -9.31
N VAL A 135 5.69 -4.74 -8.19
CA VAL A 135 6.18 -4.06 -6.99
C VAL A 135 7.54 -3.44 -7.27
N TRP A 136 8.47 -4.18 -7.89
CA TRP A 136 9.85 -3.72 -8.11
C TRP A 136 10.01 -2.70 -9.26
N GLU A 137 9.24 -2.80 -10.37
CA GLU A 137 9.27 -1.84 -11.47
C GLU A 137 8.65 -0.50 -11.08
N SER A 138 7.55 -0.48 -10.31
CA SER A 138 6.96 0.77 -9.80
C SER A 138 7.88 1.46 -8.77
N ILE A 139 8.67 0.70 -8.01
CA ILE A 139 9.66 1.25 -7.05
C ILE A 139 10.90 1.79 -7.80
N TRP A 140 11.44 1.05 -8.78
CA TRP A 140 12.62 1.51 -9.53
C TRP A 140 12.34 2.61 -10.55
N ALA A 141 11.10 2.78 -11.03
CA ALA A 141 10.75 3.90 -11.91
C ALA A 141 11.02 5.28 -11.24
N ILE A 142 10.83 5.37 -9.92
CA ILE A 142 11.11 6.57 -9.14
C ILE A 142 12.64 6.79 -9.03
N PHE A 143 13.42 5.74 -8.81
CA PHE A 143 14.89 5.83 -8.76
C PHE A 143 15.54 6.04 -10.14
N ARG A 144 14.89 5.64 -11.24
CA ARG A 144 15.39 5.83 -12.61
C ARG A 144 15.26 7.29 -13.10
N LEU A 145 14.32 8.05 -12.56
CA LEU A 145 14.15 9.48 -12.87
C LEU A 145 15.24 10.38 -12.25
N PHE A 146 16.06 9.85 -11.32
CA PHE A 146 17.18 10.54 -10.69
C PHE A 146 18.56 10.06 -11.16
N ARG A 147 18.68 9.43 -12.35
CA ARG A 147 19.97 9.04 -12.95
C ARG A 147 20.25 9.71 -14.28
#